data_AF-A0A645HZV4-F1
#
_entry.id   AF-A0A645HZV4-F1
#
_cell.length_a   1.000
_cell.length_b   1.000
_cell.length_c   1.000
_cell.angle_alpha   90.00
_cell.angle_beta   90.00
_cell.angle_gamma   90.00
#
_symmetry.space_group_name_H-M   'P 1'
#
loop_
_entity.id
_entity.type
_entity.pdbx_description
1 polymer ?
#
loop_
_entity_poly.entity_id
_entity_poly.type
_entity_poly.pdbx_seq_one_letter_code
_entity_poly.pdbx_strand_id
1 'polypeptide(L)'
;MGYLLTLFFSVAFIAGQLIDMQMGFGMANVFDEQSNASIPMLGNMLNIMMMLVFISVGGFERLLALLHLTFLRIPVGTVTVPRGIAWIIAELFSEAFVLGLRMALPLIVSGLLGEAAMGMLVRTVPQMNVFVIGLPLKILLGFMVLLMILPVYTSLTSSVFESMFAGMERAFAALVGA
;
A
#
# COMPACT_ATOMS: atom_id res chain seq x y z
N MET A 1 -7.51 17.52 2.08
CA MET A 1 -6.06 17.28 1.90
C MET A 1 -5.51 16.26 2.87
N GLY A 2 -5.56 16.48 4.20
CA GLY A 2 -5.05 15.51 5.18
C GLY A 2 -5.60 14.09 4.99
N TYR A 3 -6.92 13.95 4.82
CA TYR A 3 -7.55 12.65 4.54
C TYR A 3 -7.03 11.97 3.26
N LEU A 4 -6.84 12.72 2.17
CA LEU A 4 -6.32 12.17 0.92
C LEU A 4 -4.87 11.68 1.09
N LEU A 5 -4.03 12.41 1.82
CA LEU A 5 -2.69 11.93 2.16
C LEU A 5 -2.76 10.63 2.94
N THR A 6 -3.58 10.56 4.00
CA THR A 6 -3.75 9.33 4.78
C THR A 6 -4.26 8.17 3.92
N LEU A 7 -5.18 8.44 2.99
CA LEU A 7 -5.71 7.46 2.06
C LEU A 7 -4.60 6.87 1.18
N PHE A 8 -3.75 7.70 0.59
CA PHE A 8 -2.66 7.23 -0.26
C PHE A 8 -1.52 6.56 0.54
N PHE A 9 -1.21 7.02 1.76
CA PHE A 9 -0.29 6.28 2.63
C PHE A 9 -0.87 4.94 3.11
N SER A 10 -2.20 4.78 3.14
CA SER A 10 -2.84 3.50 3.46
C SER A 10 -2.61 2.43 2.38
N VAL A 11 -2.20 2.81 1.17
CA VAL A 11 -1.81 1.90 0.08
C VAL A 11 -0.73 0.92 0.52
N ALA A 12 0.29 1.41 1.25
CA ALA A 12 1.37 0.57 1.76
C ALA A 12 0.85 -0.44 2.80
N PHE A 13 -0.10 -0.04 3.63
CA PHE A 13 -0.73 -0.92 4.62
C PHE A 13 -1.60 -1.98 3.96
N ILE A 14 -2.41 -1.61 2.96
CA ILE A 14 -3.21 -2.55 2.17
C ILE A 14 -2.31 -3.59 1.50
N ALA A 15 -1.25 -3.13 0.84
CA ALA A 15 -0.30 -4.02 0.18
C ALA A 15 0.37 -4.97 1.18
N GLY A 16 0.89 -4.44 2.28
CA GLY A 16 1.55 -5.22 3.31
C GLY A 16 0.64 -6.23 4.01
N GLN A 17 -0.62 -5.88 4.26
CA GLN A 17 -1.59 -6.81 4.85
C GLN A 17 -1.85 -8.02 3.94
N LEU A 18 -2.01 -7.79 2.63
CA LEU A 18 -2.19 -8.87 1.65
C LEU A 18 -0.95 -9.77 1.57
N ILE A 19 0.23 -9.17 1.61
CA ILE A 19 1.50 -9.88 1.57
C ILE A 19 1.69 -10.73 2.83
N ASP A 20 1.46 -10.16 4.02
CA ASP A 20 1.60 -10.86 5.30
C ASP A 20 0.65 -12.06 5.39
N MET A 21 -0.57 -11.90 4.87
CA MET A 21 -1.53 -12.99 4.76
C MET A 21 -1.01 -14.11 3.86
N GLN A 22 -0.44 -13.78 2.69
CA GLN A 22 0.08 -14.78 1.75
C GLN A 22 1.33 -15.50 2.29
N MET A 23 2.25 -14.76 2.91
CA MET A 23 3.50 -15.32 3.44
C MET A 23 3.31 -16.13 4.72
N GLY A 24 2.13 -16.04 5.36
CA GLY A 24 1.82 -16.73 6.61
C GLY A 24 2.30 -15.98 7.86
N PHE A 25 2.79 -14.74 7.72
CA PHE A 25 3.07 -13.86 8.85
C PHE A 25 1.80 -13.49 9.63
N GLY A 26 0.63 -13.60 9.01
CA GLY A 26 -0.66 -13.43 9.69
C GLY A 26 -0.88 -14.36 10.88
N MET A 27 -0.23 -15.53 10.94
CA MET A 27 -0.31 -16.41 12.12
C MET A 27 0.39 -15.81 13.34
N ALA A 28 1.49 -15.06 13.17
CA ALA A 28 2.17 -14.39 14.29
C ALA A 28 1.25 -13.38 15.00
N ASN A 29 0.35 -12.73 14.25
CA ASN A 29 -0.63 -11.79 14.80
C ASN A 29 -1.78 -12.48 15.56
N VAL A 30 -1.98 -13.79 15.37
CA VAL A 30 -2.95 -14.59 16.14
C VAL A 30 -2.35 -15.04 17.49
N PHE A 31 -1.02 -15.17 17.58
CA PHE A 31 -0.34 -15.60 18.80
C PHE A 31 -0.06 -14.47 19.80
N ASP A 32 -0.10 -13.21 19.36
CA ASP A 32 0.05 -12.03 20.24
C ASP A 32 -1.29 -11.29 20.42
N GLU A 33 -2.17 -11.87 21.24
CA GLU A 33 -3.45 -11.25 21.64
C GLU A 33 -3.26 -10.05 22.59
N GLN A 34 -2.05 -9.80 23.13
CA GLN A 34 -1.80 -8.70 24.06
C GLN A 34 -1.71 -7.35 23.35
N SER A 35 -1.22 -7.33 22.11
CA SER A 35 -1.31 -6.16 21.24
C SER A 35 -2.62 -6.21 20.47
N ASN A 36 -3.66 -5.49 20.95
CA ASN A 36 -4.95 -5.33 20.25
C ASN A 36 -4.84 -4.69 18.83
N ALA A 37 -3.64 -4.55 18.28
CA ALA A 37 -3.36 -4.09 16.94
C ALA A 37 -2.49 -5.12 16.19
N SER A 38 -3.12 -5.81 15.24
CA SER A 38 -2.47 -6.63 14.22
C SER A 38 -1.85 -5.68 13.17
N ILE A 39 -0.72 -5.05 13.50
CA ILE A 39 0.00 -4.21 12.54
C ILE A 39 0.76 -5.15 11.59
N PRO A 40 0.51 -5.11 10.27
CA PRO A 40 1.26 -5.90 9.32
C PRO A 40 2.74 -5.53 9.37
N MET A 41 3.62 -6.51 9.56
CA MET A 41 5.08 -6.32 9.61
C MET A 41 5.58 -5.76 8.29
N LEU A 42 5.19 -6.38 7.16
CA LEU A 42 5.57 -5.90 5.84
C LEU A 42 4.83 -4.60 5.48
N GLY A 43 3.64 -4.37 6.01
CA GLY A 43 2.93 -3.09 5.84
C GLY A 43 3.66 -1.92 6.46
N ASN A 44 4.20 -2.11 7.67
CA ASN A 44 5.02 -1.09 8.32
C ASN A 44 6.32 -0.84 7.54
N MET A 45 7.00 -1.91 7.11
CA MET A 45 8.20 -1.78 6.28
C MET A 45 7.95 -1.03 4.97
N LEU A 46 6.87 -1.38 4.25
CA LEU A 46 6.47 -0.68 3.03
C LEU A 46 6.09 0.79 3.29
N ASN A 47 5.47 1.08 4.43
CA ASN A 47 5.12 2.44 4.81
C ASN A 47 6.38 3.28 5.10
N ILE A 48 7.37 2.73 5.79
CA ILE A 48 8.67 3.38 6.00
C ILE A 48 9.36 3.63 4.65
N MET A 49 9.38 2.64 3.76
CA MET A 49 9.93 2.80 2.41
C MET A 49 9.20 3.89 1.63
N MET A 50 7.87 3.91 1.64
CA MET A 50 7.05 4.94 1.02
C MET A 50 7.40 6.32 1.60
N MET A 51 7.54 6.45 2.92
CA MET A 51 7.93 7.71 3.56
C MET A 51 9.33 8.19 3.12
N LEU A 52 10.31 7.28 3.02
CA LEU A 52 11.65 7.61 2.54
C LEU A 52 11.63 8.10 1.09
N VAL A 53 10.87 7.44 0.22
CA VAL A 53 10.72 7.87 -1.18
C VAL A 53 9.97 9.19 -1.26
N PHE A 54 8.95 9.41 -0.42
CA PHE A 54 8.22 10.67 -0.36
C PHE A 54 9.14 11.86 -0.05
N ILE A 55 10.08 11.66 0.88
CA ILE A 55 11.10 12.65 1.21
C ILE A 55 12.07 12.84 0.05
N SER A 56 12.55 11.74 -0.57
CA SER A 56 13.56 11.81 -1.62
C SER A 56 13.07 12.52 -2.89
N VAL A 57 11.78 12.45 -3.20
CA VAL A 57 11.18 13.14 -4.36
C VAL A 57 10.73 14.58 -4.05
N GLY A 58 11.00 15.09 -2.84
CA GLY A 58 10.58 16.43 -2.43
C GLY A 58 9.06 16.56 -2.19
N GLY A 59 8.40 15.48 -1.78
CA GLY A 59 6.95 15.43 -1.57
C GLY A 59 6.43 16.48 -0.57
N PHE A 60 7.22 16.82 0.45
CA PHE A 60 6.89 17.87 1.41
C PHE A 60 6.80 19.26 0.78
N GLU A 61 7.72 19.61 -0.12
CA GLU A 61 7.72 20.89 -0.81
C GLU A 61 6.45 21.03 -1.68
N ARG A 62 6.11 19.98 -2.43
CA ARG A 62 4.89 19.94 -3.26
C ARG A 62 3.62 20.04 -2.43
N LEU A 63 3.58 19.35 -1.29
CA LEU A 63 2.44 19.42 -0.38
C LEU A 63 2.25 20.84 0.18
N LEU A 64 3.32 21.49 0.61
CA LEU A 64 3.27 22.87 1.10
C LEU A 64 2.84 23.84 0.00
N ALA A 65 3.34 23.67 -1.22
CA ALA A 65 2.92 24.47 -2.37
C ALA A 65 1.42 24.34 -2.64
N LEU A 66 0.87 23.12 -2.64
CA LEU A 66 -0.58 22.88 -2.81
C LEU A 66 -1.42 23.49 -1.69
N LEU A 67 -0.97 23.38 -0.43
CA LEU A 67 -1.66 24.02 0.70
C LEU A 67 -1.66 25.54 0.56
N HIS A 68 -0.53 26.13 0.19
CA HIS A 68 -0.42 27.57 -0.03
C HIS A 68 -1.37 28.05 -1.16
N LEU A 69 -1.42 27.32 -2.28
CA LEU A 69 -2.36 27.60 -3.37
C LEU A 69 -3.83 27.54 -2.92
N THR A 70 -4.14 26.67 -1.96
CA THR A 70 -5.50 26.54 -1.41
C THR A 70 -5.93 27.82 -0.68
N PHE A 71 -5.05 28.40 0.13
CA PHE A 71 -5.33 29.65 0.84
C PHE A 71 -5.44 30.87 -0.10
N LEU A 72 -4.71 30.87 -1.22
CA LEU A 72 -4.77 31.94 -2.21
C LEU A 72 -6.07 31.95 -3.01
N ARG A 73 -6.60 30.78 -3.38
CA ARG A 73 -7.78 30.68 -4.27
C ARG A 73 -9.11 30.53 -3.55
N ILE A 74 -9.12 30.13 -2.28
CA ILE A 74 -10.37 29.96 -1.51
C ILE A 74 -10.41 31.04 -0.41
N PRO A 75 -11.14 32.16 -0.61
CA PRO A 75 -11.31 33.18 0.40
C PRO A 75 -11.94 32.60 1.68
N VAL A 76 -11.45 33.05 2.82
CA VAL A 76 -11.96 32.64 4.13
C VAL A 76 -13.45 32.96 4.22
N GLY A 77 -14.28 31.93 4.50
CA GLY A 77 -15.74 32.07 4.61
C GLY A 77 -16.54 31.78 3.33
N THR A 78 -15.88 31.49 2.21
CA THR A 78 -16.55 31.16 0.92
C THR A 78 -16.57 29.66 0.59
N VAL A 79 -16.14 28.81 1.53
CA VAL A 79 -16.07 27.36 1.31
C VAL A 79 -17.47 26.79 1.13
N THR A 80 -17.74 26.30 -0.08
CA THR A 80 -18.92 25.49 -0.36
C THR A 80 -18.47 24.07 -0.62
N VAL A 81 -19.22 23.07 -0.12
CA VAL A 81 -18.94 21.66 -0.39
C VAL A 81 -19.64 21.30 -1.71
N PRO A 82 -18.91 21.07 -2.80
CA PRO A 82 -19.52 20.72 -4.08
C PRO A 82 -20.12 19.31 -3.99
N ARG A 83 -21.29 19.08 -4.59
CA ARG A 83 -21.93 17.74 -4.60
C ARG A 83 -21.04 16.65 -5.21
N GLY A 84 -20.17 17.01 -6.16
CA GLY A 84 -19.28 16.06 -6.84
C GLY A 84 -18.08 15.59 -6.01
N ILE A 85 -17.77 16.23 -4.88
CA ILE A 85 -16.54 15.91 -4.15
C ILE A 85 -16.57 14.53 -3.51
N ALA A 86 -17.75 14.05 -3.10
CA ALA A 86 -17.92 12.71 -2.56
C ALA A 86 -17.59 11.63 -3.61
N TRP A 87 -17.97 11.87 -4.87
CA TRP A 87 -17.66 10.97 -5.98
C TRP A 87 -16.16 10.93 -6.27
N ILE A 88 -15.50 12.09 -6.29
CA ILE A 88 -14.04 12.19 -6.47
C ILE A 88 -13.31 11.43 -5.36
N ILE A 89 -13.73 11.58 -4.11
CA ILE A 89 -13.14 10.86 -2.98
C ILE A 89 -13.33 9.34 -3.12
N ALA A 90 -14.52 8.89 -3.55
CA ALA A 90 -14.78 7.47 -3.79
C ALA A 90 -13.93 6.89 -4.93
N GLU A 91 -13.72 7.65 -6.00
CA GLU A 91 -12.84 7.27 -7.11
C GLU A 91 -11.38 7.15 -6.64
N LEU A 92 -10.88 8.13 -5.89
CA LEU A 92 -9.54 8.10 -5.30
C LEU A 92 -9.35 6.96 -4.31
N PHE A 93 -10.40 6.58 -3.57
CA PHE A 93 -10.38 5.40 -2.71
C PHE A 93 -10.21 4.12 -3.53
N SER A 94 -10.98 3.99 -4.62
CA SER A 94 -10.85 2.85 -5.53
C SER A 94 -9.46 2.79 -6.16
N GLU A 95 -8.91 3.93 -6.57
CA GLU A 95 -7.57 4.04 -7.13
C GLU A 95 -6.49 3.63 -6.12
N ALA A 96 -6.55 4.15 -4.89
CA ALA A 96 -5.64 3.77 -3.81
C ALA A 96 -5.72 2.26 -3.52
N PHE A 97 -6.92 1.68 -3.48
CA PHE A 97 -7.09 0.24 -3.27
C PHE A 97 -6.45 -0.58 -4.39
N VAL A 98 -6.66 -0.19 -5.66
CA VAL A 98 -6.05 -0.86 -6.82
C VAL A 98 -4.52 -0.74 -6.80
N LEU A 99 -3.98 0.43 -6.43
CA LEU A 99 -2.53 0.62 -6.28
C LEU A 99 -1.95 -0.28 -5.18
N GLY A 100 -2.68 -0.45 -4.07
CA GLY A 100 -2.26 -1.33 -2.97
C GLY A 100 -2.25 -2.79 -3.40
N LEU A 101 -3.28 -3.22 -4.12
CA LEU A 101 -3.32 -4.56 -4.71
C LEU A 101 -2.17 -4.75 -5.71
N ARG A 102 -1.93 -3.79 -6.61
CA ARG A 102 -0.84 -3.83 -7.60
C ARG A 102 0.54 -3.94 -6.95
N MET A 103 0.75 -3.26 -5.81
CA MET A 103 1.98 -3.42 -5.02
C MET A 103 2.12 -4.83 -4.44
N ALA A 104 1.04 -5.44 -3.97
CA ALA A 104 1.08 -6.78 -3.40
C ALA A 104 1.22 -7.90 -4.45
N LEU A 105 0.79 -7.66 -5.70
CA LEU A 105 0.72 -8.68 -6.77
C LEU A 105 2.02 -9.48 -6.95
N PRO A 106 3.23 -8.89 -7.04
CA PRO A 106 4.44 -9.66 -7.29
C PRO A 106 4.72 -10.68 -6.19
N LEU A 107 4.48 -10.32 -4.92
CA LEU A 107 4.66 -11.25 -3.81
C LEU A 107 3.53 -12.28 -3.75
N ILE A 108 2.28 -11.87 -3.98
CA ILE A 108 1.14 -12.80 -4.03
C ILE A 108 1.37 -13.89 -5.06
N VAL A 109 1.72 -13.51 -6.30
CA VAL A 109 1.99 -14.44 -7.40
C VAL A 109 3.13 -15.38 -7.04
N SER A 110 4.23 -14.87 -6.47
CA SER A 110 5.34 -15.72 -6.04
C SER A 110 4.96 -16.71 -4.93
N GLY A 111 4.09 -16.28 -4.00
CA GLY A 111 3.58 -17.12 -2.92
C GLY A 111 2.69 -18.23 -3.44
N LEU A 112 1.78 -17.92 -4.38
CA LEU A 112 0.94 -18.91 -5.06
C LEU A 112 1.75 -19.93 -5.84
N LEU A 113 2.81 -19.50 -6.54
CA LEU A 113 3.73 -20.41 -7.22
C LEU A 113 4.47 -21.31 -6.22
N GLY A 114 4.89 -20.76 -5.08
CA GLY A 114 5.48 -21.53 -3.98
C GLY A 114 4.53 -22.58 -3.41
N GLU A 115 3.24 -22.24 -3.25
CA GLU A 115 2.21 -23.18 -2.81
C GLU A 115 1.96 -24.30 -3.83
N ALA A 116 1.89 -23.96 -5.11
CA ALA A 116 1.75 -24.95 -6.18
C ALA A 116 2.94 -25.91 -6.20
N ALA A 117 4.16 -25.38 -6.06
CA ALA A 117 5.38 -26.19 -5.99
C ALA A 117 5.39 -27.12 -4.76
N MET A 118 5.01 -26.61 -3.59
CA MET A 118 4.87 -27.42 -2.37
C MET A 118 3.79 -28.50 -2.54
N GLY A 119 2.65 -28.17 -3.15
CA GLY A 119 1.59 -29.14 -3.43
C GLY A 119 2.04 -30.30 -4.31
N MET A 120 2.90 -30.02 -5.30
CA MET A 120 3.53 -31.07 -6.12
C MET A 120 4.51 -31.92 -5.29
N LEU A 121 5.33 -31.30 -4.44
CA LEU A 121 6.28 -32.02 -3.58
C LEU A 121 5.60 -32.97 -2.59
N VAL A 122 4.46 -32.57 -2.02
CA VAL A 122 3.69 -33.40 -1.08
C VAL A 122 3.12 -34.64 -1.76
N ARG A 123 2.75 -34.57 -3.04
CA ARG A 123 2.36 -35.77 -3.80
C ARG A 123 3.52 -36.73 -4.00
N THR A 124 4.74 -36.22 -4.16
CA THR A 124 5.94 -37.03 -4.41
C THR A 124 6.52 -37.61 -3.11
N VAL A 125 6.48 -36.86 -2.01
CA VAL A 125 7.01 -37.27 -0.69
C VAL A 125 5.93 -37.08 0.39
N PRO A 126 4.97 -38.01 0.51
CA PRO A 126 3.79 -37.86 1.37
C PRO A 126 4.10 -37.92 2.88
N GLN A 127 5.32 -38.33 3.27
CA GLN A 127 5.75 -38.35 4.66
C GLN A 127 6.26 -36.98 5.15
N MET A 128 6.38 -35.98 4.27
CA MET A 128 6.78 -34.63 4.65
C MET A 128 5.64 -33.88 5.33
N ASN A 129 5.90 -33.36 6.53
CA ASN A 129 5.00 -32.41 7.16
C ASN A 129 5.14 -31.03 6.47
N VAL A 130 4.11 -30.66 5.70
CA VAL A 130 4.04 -29.42 4.93
C VAL A 130 4.19 -28.19 5.80
N PHE A 131 3.75 -28.23 7.06
CA PHE A 131 3.87 -27.10 7.97
C PHE A 131 5.30 -26.89 8.45
N VAL A 132 6.07 -27.97 8.64
CA VAL A 132 7.47 -27.90 9.11
C VAL A 132 8.39 -27.34 8.04
N ILE A 133 8.14 -27.66 6.77
CA ILE A 133 9.04 -27.30 5.66
C ILE A 133 8.49 -26.14 4.83
N GLY A 134 7.18 -26.10 4.62
CA GLY A 134 6.53 -25.09 3.77
C GLY A 134 6.59 -23.69 4.35
N LEU A 135 6.46 -23.53 5.67
CA LEU A 135 6.45 -22.20 6.30
C LEU A 135 7.84 -21.52 6.24
N PRO A 136 8.96 -22.20 6.62
CA PRO A 136 10.31 -21.65 6.40
C PRO A 136 10.61 -21.37 4.92
N LEU A 137 10.18 -22.26 4.01
CA LEU A 137 10.41 -22.09 2.58
C LEU A 137 9.65 -20.87 2.02
N LYS A 138 8.39 -20.69 2.41
CA LYS A 138 7.56 -19.53 2.04
C LYS A 138 8.20 -18.22 2.48
N ILE A 139 8.68 -18.16 3.73
CA ILE A 139 9.35 -16.98 4.27
C ILE A 139 10.59 -16.65 3.43
N LEU A 140 11.44 -17.64 3.17
CA LEU A 140 12.69 -17.48 2.42
C LEU A 140 12.43 -17.03 0.97
N LEU A 141 11.40 -17.60 0.33
CA LEU A 141 10.98 -17.27 -1.03
C LEU A 141 10.45 -15.83 -1.11
N GLY A 142 9.58 -15.42 -0.18
CA GLY A 142 9.07 -14.05 -0.22
C GLY A 142 10.11 -13.00 0.15
N PHE A 143 11.08 -13.27 1.03
CA PHE A 143 12.24 -12.38 1.25
C PHE A 143 13.11 -12.26 0.00
N MET A 144 13.40 -13.36 -0.70
CA MET A 144 14.13 -13.35 -1.97
C MET A 144 13.42 -12.49 -3.03
N VAL A 145 12.10 -12.69 -3.19
CA VAL A 145 11.30 -11.94 -4.15
C VAL A 145 11.26 -10.47 -3.77
N LEU A 146 11.03 -10.15 -2.48
CA LEU A 146 11.02 -8.78 -1.96
C LEU A 146 12.30 -8.04 -2.31
N LEU A 147 13.48 -8.66 -2.10
CA LEU A 147 14.77 -8.07 -2.44
C LEU A 147 14.91 -7.84 -3.96
N MET A 148 14.45 -8.79 -4.78
CA MET A 148 14.52 -8.69 -6.23
C MET A 148 13.63 -7.58 -6.79
N ILE A 149 12.47 -7.33 -6.16
CA ILE A 149 11.48 -6.35 -6.61
C ILE A 149 11.62 -4.98 -5.93
N LEU A 150 12.60 -4.76 -5.07
CA LEU A 150 12.87 -3.45 -4.46
C LEU A 150 12.93 -2.30 -5.50
N PRO A 151 13.61 -2.44 -6.66
CA PRO A 151 13.60 -1.41 -7.70
C PRO A 151 12.23 -1.19 -8.35
N VAL A 152 11.37 -2.21 -8.35
CA VAL A 152 9.99 -2.12 -8.84
C VAL A 152 9.12 -1.39 -7.82
N TYR A 153 9.37 -1.58 -6.52
CA TYR A 153 8.65 -0.83 -5.48
C TYR A 153 8.92 0.67 -5.55
N THR A 154 10.13 1.11 -5.90
CA THR A 154 10.42 2.54 -6.03
C THR A 154 9.65 3.18 -7.20
N SER A 155 9.53 2.48 -8.33
CA SER A 155 8.73 2.96 -9.47
C SER A 155 7.23 2.93 -9.18
N LEU A 156 6.73 1.87 -8.52
CA LEU A 156 5.34 1.80 -8.07
C LEU A 156 5.02 2.92 -7.07
N THR A 157 5.91 3.19 -6.13
CA THR A 157 5.73 4.28 -5.15
C THR A 157 5.66 5.64 -5.82
N SER A 158 6.48 5.86 -6.86
CA SER A 158 6.42 7.09 -7.67
C SER A 158 5.06 7.26 -8.34
N SER A 159 4.50 6.18 -8.92
CA SER A 159 3.16 6.21 -9.52
C SER A 159 2.05 6.50 -8.50
N VAL A 160 2.22 6.04 -7.24
CA VAL A 160 1.30 6.36 -6.15
C VAL A 160 1.36 7.84 -5.80
N PHE A 161 2.55 8.45 -5.76
CA PHE A 161 2.66 9.88 -5.49
C PHE A 161 2.11 10.73 -6.62
N GLU A 162 2.32 10.35 -7.88
CA GLU A 162 1.70 11.04 -9.02
C GLU A 162 0.17 11.00 -8.91
N SER A 163 -0.40 9.83 -8.63
CA SER A 163 -1.85 9.65 -8.45
C SER A 163 -2.36 10.45 -7.25
N MET A 164 -1.60 10.48 -6.16
CA MET A 164 -1.92 11.26 -4.95
C MET A 164 -1.98 12.75 -5.23
N PHE A 165 -0.94 13.33 -5.83
CA PHE A 165 -0.89 14.76 -6.12
C PHE A 165 -1.94 15.15 -7.16
N ALA A 166 -2.12 14.36 -8.22
CA ALA A 166 -3.19 14.57 -9.20
C ALA A 166 -4.58 14.51 -8.56
N GLY A 167 -4.81 13.56 -7.64
CA GLY A 167 -6.06 13.46 -6.89
C GLY A 167 -6.32 14.65 -5.97
N MET A 168 -5.27 15.16 -5.31
CA MET A 168 -5.35 16.37 -4.50
C MET A 168 -5.67 17.60 -5.35
N GLU A 169 -5.06 17.74 -6.53
CA GLU A 169 -5.36 18.82 -7.47
C GLU A 169 -6.80 18.75 -8.01
N ARG A 170 -7.29 17.56 -8.37
CA ARG A 170 -8.69 17.35 -8.79
C ARG A 170 -9.68 17.72 -7.68
N ALA A 171 -9.41 17.28 -6.46
CA ALA A 171 -10.24 17.62 -5.30
C ALA A 171 -10.22 19.13 -5.01
N PHE A 172 -9.06 19.78 -5.21
CA PHE A 172 -8.92 21.22 -5.08
C PHE A 172 -9.68 21.99 -6.17
N ALA A 173 -9.55 21.58 -7.44
CA ALA A 173 -10.26 22.20 -8.57
C ALA A 173 -11.78 22.16 -8.35
N ALA A 174 -12.29 21.00 -7.93
CA ALA A 174 -13.71 20.83 -7.60
C ALA A 174 -14.18 21.78 -6.50
N LEU A 175 -13.35 22.07 -5.48
CA LEU A 175 -13.68 23.02 -4.40
C LEU A 175 -13.71 24.48 -4.86
N VAL A 176 -12.89 24.83 -5.85
CA VAL A 176 -12.82 26.19 -6.40
C VAL A 176 -13.96 26.45 -7.41
N GLY A 177 -14.67 25.41 -7.85
CA GLY A 177 -15.80 25.54 -8.79
C GLY A 177 -15.35 25.71 -10.24
N ALA A 178 -14.18 25.20 -10.60
CA ALA A 178 -13.67 25.11 -11.97
C ALA A 178 -13.67 23.66 -12.46
#